data_AF-A0A969U8L5-F1
#
_entry.id   AF-A0A969U8L5-F1
#
_cell.length_a   1.000
_cell.length_b   1.000
_cell.length_c   1.000
_cell.angle_alpha   90.00
_cell.angle_beta   90.00
_cell.angle_gamma   90.00
#
_symmetry.space_group_name_H-M   'P 1'
#
loop_
_entity.id
_entity.type
_entity.pdbx_description
1 polymer ?
#
loop_
_entity_poly.entity_id
_entity_poly.type
_entity_poly.pdbx_seq_one_letter_code
_entity_poly.pdbx_strand_id
1 'polypeptide(L)' 'MRRSPNLALTIFLYVAGILLVLMAGVLLIQTFAKVTIPTTAVGALVLLAVGAGILAGVRRG' A
#
# COMPACT_ATOMS: atom_id res chain seq x y z
N MET A 1 16.64 18.14 13.61
CA MET A 1 15.78 19.09 12.87
C MET A 1 14.48 18.38 12.47
N ARG A 2 13.41 18.51 13.27
CA ARG A 2 12.07 18.00 12.92
C ARG A 2 11.41 19.04 12.02
N ARG A 3 11.61 18.90 10.71
CA ARG A 3 10.93 19.73 9.71
C ARG A 3 9.46 19.33 9.74
N SER A 4 8.57 20.27 10.04
CA SER A 4 7.12 20.07 9.98
C SER A 4 6.75 19.34 8.68
N PRO A 5 6.05 18.20 8.73
CA PRO A 5 5.65 17.47 7.53
C PRO A 5 4.92 18.42 6.59
N ASN A 6 5.41 18.58 5.36
CA ASN A 6 4.70 19.34 4.35
C ASN A 6 3.34 18.66 4.13
N LEU A 7 2.25 19.35 4.45
CA LEU A 7 0.87 18.87 4.31
C LEU A 7 0.62 18.20 2.95
N ALA A 8 1.17 18.77 1.86
CA ALA A 8 1.09 18.21 0.52
C ALA A 8 1.75 16.82 0.40
N LEU A 9 2.90 16.60 1.06
CA LEU A 9 3.59 15.32 1.07
C LEU A 9 2.84 14.27 1.90
N THR A 10 2.30 14.69 3.05
CA THR A 10 1.43 13.84 3.89
C THR A 10 0.20 13.37 3.13
N ILE A 11 -0.48 14.27 2.41
CA ILE A 11 -1.65 13.95 1.59
C ILE A 11 -1.27 13.02 0.43
N PHE A 12 -0.17 13.31 -0.27
CA PHE A 12 0.32 12.47 -1.37
C PHE A 12 0.63 11.04 -0.90
N LEU A 13 1.33 10.90 0.23
CA LEU A 13 1.65 9.59 0.81
C LEU A 13 0.40 8.83 1.27
N TYR A 14 -0.62 9.54 1.79
CA TYR A 14 -1.89 8.94 2.14
C TYR A 14 -2.62 8.37 0.91
N VAL A 15 -2.74 9.18 -0.14
CA VAL A 15 -3.41 8.80 -1.39
C VAL A 15 -2.66 7.65 -2.07
N ALA A 16 -1.33 7.73 -2.16
CA ALA A 16 -0.48 6.70 -2.72
C ALA A 16 -0.58 5.38 -1.92
N GLY A 17 -0.56 5.45 -0.59
CA GLY A 17 -0.72 4.29 0.28
C GLY A 17 -2.08 3.60 0.12
N ILE A 18 -3.16 4.38 0.05
CA ILE A 18 -4.52 3.85 -0.18
C ILE A 18 -4.62 3.15 -1.54
N LEU A 19 -4.07 3.77 -2.60
CA LEU A 19 -4.06 3.18 -3.94
C LEU A 19 -3.28 1.85 -3.97
N LEU A 20 -2.11 1.80 -3.34
CA LEU A 20 -1.29 0.59 -3.20
C LEU A 20 -2.07 -0.55 -2.51
N VAL A 21 -2.76 -0.24 -1.40
CA VAL A 21 -3.57 -1.22 -0.65
C VAL A 21 -4.77 -1.71 -1.47
N LEU A 22 -5.48 -0.81 -2.17
CA LEU A 22 -6.60 -1.20 -3.03
C LEU A 22 -6.14 -2.11 -4.17
N MET A 23 -5.03 -1.78 -4.83
CA MET A 23 -4.48 -2.56 -5.93
C MET A 23 -4.02 -3.95 -5.45
N ALA A 24 -3.39 -4.01 -4.28
CA ALA A 24 -3.06 -5.27 -3.61
C ALA A 24 -4.31 -6.10 -3.28
N GLY A 25 -5.37 -5.48 -2.75
CA GLY A 25 -6.63 -6.15 -2.47
C GLY A 25 -7.26 -6.76 -3.72
N VAL A 26 -7.31 -6.02 -4.82
CA VAL A 26 -7.84 -6.50 -6.12
C VAL A 26 -7.01 -7.67 -6.64
N LEU A 27 -5.67 -7.57 -6.60
CA LEU A 27 -4.79 -8.66 -7.02
C LEU A 27 -4.96 -9.89 -6.15
N LEU A 28 -5.06 -9.75 -4.83
CA LEU A 28 -5.33 -10.86 -3.92
C LEU A 28 -6.66 -11.53 -4.25
N ILE A 29 -7.74 -10.77 -4.43
CA ILE A 29 -9.06 -11.32 -4.81
C ILE A 29 -8.97 -12.09 -6.14
N GLN A 30 -8.28 -11.56 -7.15
CA GLN A 30 -8.08 -12.27 -8.42
C GLN A 30 -7.26 -13.56 -8.24
N THR A 31 -6.27 -13.55 -7.35
CA THR A 31 -5.45 -14.74 -7.08
C THR A 31 -6.19 -15.78 -6.25
N PHE A 32 -7.03 -15.41 -5.29
CA PHE A 32 -7.87 -16.37 -4.57
C PHE A 32 -9.00 -16.93 -5.45
N ALA A 33 -9.48 -16.16 -6.43
CA ALA A 33 -10.43 -16.64 -7.43
C ALA A 33 -9.82 -17.66 -8.42
N LYS A 34 -8.49 -17.78 -8.50
CA LYS A 34 -7.78 -18.77 -9.31
C LYS A 34 -6.90 -19.63 -8.39
N VAL A 35 -7.34 -20.86 -8.08
CA VAL A 35 -6.77 -21.83 -7.09
C VAL A 35 -5.25 -22.10 -7.22
N THR A 36 -4.58 -21.64 -8.27
CA THR A 36 -3.12 -21.69 -8.42
C THR A 36 -2.53 -20.39 -7.86
N ILE A 37 -1.73 -20.43 -6.79
CA ILE A 37 -1.04 -19.25 -6.23
C ILE A 37 -0.17 -18.63 -7.33
N PRO A 38 -0.61 -17.57 -8.02
CA PRO A 38 0.14 -17.01 -9.12
C PRO A 38 1.14 -16.03 -8.51
N THR A 39 2.25 -15.79 -9.20
CA THR A 39 3.27 -14.78 -8.80
C THR A 39 2.67 -13.39 -8.54
N THR A 40 1.48 -13.11 -9.08
CA THR A 40 0.66 -11.93 -8.78
C THR A 40 0.22 -11.83 -7.32
N ALA A 41 0.04 -12.93 -6.58
CA ALA A 41 -0.31 -12.92 -5.16
C ALA A 41 0.86 -12.40 -4.30
N VAL A 42 2.09 -12.80 -4.66
CA VAL A 42 3.30 -12.30 -4.00
C VAL A 42 3.47 -10.81 -4.29
N GLY A 43 3.26 -10.38 -5.53
CA GLY A 43 3.25 -8.95 -5.89
C GLY A 43 2.21 -8.14 -5.12
N ALA A 44 1.00 -8.71 -4.95
CA ALA A 44 -0.07 -8.09 -4.18
C ALA A 44 0.31 -7.89 -2.72
N LEU A 45 0.88 -8.91 -2.06
CA LEU A 45 1.33 -8.82 -0.67
C LEU A 45 2.45 -7.78 -0.49
N VAL A 46 3.36 -7.67 -1.46
CA VAL A 46 4.41 -6.63 -1.46
C VAL A 46 3.81 -5.24 -1.59
N LEU A 47 2.87 -5.03 -2.53
CA LEU A 47 2.14 -3.75 -2.67
C LEU A 47 1.39 -3.39 -1.37
N LEU A 48 0.77 -4.37 -0.73
CA LEU A 48 0.04 -4.18 0.53
C LEU A 48 0.99 -3.78 1.66
N ALA A 49 2.13 -4.46 1.79
CA ALA A 49 3.14 -4.16 2.80
C ALA A 49 3.74 -2.76 2.62
N VAL A 50 4.02 -2.36 1.37
CA VAL A 50 4.53 -1.01 1.05
C VAL A 50 3.47 0.05 1.34
N GLY A 51 2.22 -0.16 0.90
CA GLY A 51 1.11 0.76 1.15
C GLY A 51 0.82 0.94 2.65
N ALA A 52 0.81 -0.16 3.41
CA ALA A 52 0.63 -0.14 4.86
C ALA A 52 1.80 0.53 5.59
N GLY A 53 3.04 0.30 5.13
CA GLY A 53 4.25 0.94 5.67
C GLY A 53 4.24 2.45 5.47
N ILE A 54 3.84 2.92 4.27
CA ILE A 54 3.67 4.34 3.99
C ILE A 54 2.60 4.95 4.91
N LEU A 55 1.44 4.31 5.03
CA LEU A 55 0.33 4.82 5.84
C LEU A 55 0.67 4.86 7.34
N ALA A 56 1.39 3.85 7.84
CA ALA A 56 1.87 3.79 9.21
C ALA A 56 2.96 4.83 9.50
N GLY A 57 3.85 5.09 8.54
CA GLY A 57 4.88 6.13 8.63
C GLY A 57 4.26 7.53 8.67
N VAL A 58 3.22 7.79 7.87
CA VAL A 58 2.50 9.07 7.89
C VAL A 58 1.73 9.27 9.19
N ARG A 59 1.16 8.22 9.79
CA ARG A 59 0.46 8.32 11.09
C ARG A 59 1.38 8.56 12.29
N ARG A 60 2.66 8.18 12.22
CA ARG A 60 3.63 8.31 13.32
C ARG A 60 4.60 9.49 13.17
N GLY A 61 4.63 10.14 12.00
CA GLY A 61 5.52 11.24 11.65
C GLY A 61 5.06 12.61 12.11
#